data_AF-A0A2R4JY10-F1
#
_entry.id   AF-A0A2R4JY10-F1
#
_cell.length_a   1.000
_cell.length_b   1.000
_cell.length_c   1.000
_cell.angle_alpha   90.00
_cell.angle_beta   90.00
_cell.angle_gamma   90.00
#
_symmetry.space_group_name_H-M   'P 1'
#
loop_
_entity.id
_entity.type
_entity.pdbx_description
1 polymer ?
#
loop_
_entity_poly.entity_id
_entity_poly.type
_entity_poly.pdbx_seq_one_letter_code
_entity_poly.pdbx_strand_id
1 'polypeptide(L)'
;MTACTVCPRTAPDGQRLCPLCADDVRGWLAELPGQAELLAAEFLTPGAAPRQGRIGGTGRAHSPVPVDLRVLVLLAPGHPGPVGDPHDDTDPSVPIHAFLAGWAGHIAYTYPAVYRDRHGTAHTQPCDQAWPDDGTTITAWCTWLTAYLPYTLTLPAAAGLHEQLGDLVHRIRGLTHTEPRTHPLHAPCPRCDAYALARTDGRWHIHCTACRLTLTPDDYDQHADTYRSTLQDKTARAFELDKIAT
;
A
#
# COMPACT_ATOMS: atom_id res chain seq x y z
N MET A 1 7.14 0.09 25.18
CA MET A 1 7.26 0.75 23.87
C MET A 1 8.61 0.48 23.26
N THR A 2 8.65 -0.06 22.05
CA THR A 2 9.88 -0.33 21.27
C THR A 2 10.08 0.77 20.22
N ALA A 3 11.31 1.00 19.78
CA ALA A 3 11.55 1.85 18.61
C ALA A 3 11.08 1.12 17.34
N CYS A 4 10.46 1.86 16.41
CA CYS A 4 10.15 1.36 15.09
C CYS A 4 11.45 1.04 14.35
N THR A 5 11.49 -0.11 13.67
CA THR A 5 12.69 -0.57 12.95
C THR A 5 12.94 0.18 11.65
N VAL A 6 11.95 0.92 11.14
CA VAL A 6 12.02 1.63 9.84
C VAL A 6 12.21 3.14 10.00
N CYS A 7 11.73 3.72 11.11
CA CYS A 7 11.70 5.18 11.30
C CYS A 7 11.88 5.56 12.77
N PRO A 8 12.17 6.82 13.12
CA PRO A 8 12.47 7.22 14.51
C PRO A 8 11.25 7.27 15.45
N ARG A 9 10.08 6.73 15.04
CA ARG A 9 8.85 6.73 15.84
C ARG A 9 8.81 5.53 16.79
N THR A 10 7.93 5.60 17.78
CA THR A 10 7.66 4.48 18.69
C THR A 10 6.68 3.48 18.08
N ALA A 11 6.95 2.19 18.25
CA ALA A 11 6.05 1.10 17.92
C ALA A 11 5.22 0.68 19.16
N PRO A 12 3.98 0.20 18.95
CA PRO A 12 3.17 -0.41 20.01
C PRO A 12 3.87 -1.61 20.65
N ASP A 13 3.49 -1.96 21.88
CA ASP A 13 4.09 -3.10 22.57
C ASP A 13 3.90 -4.41 21.79
N GLY A 14 4.99 -5.16 21.63
CA GLY A 14 5.03 -6.40 20.85
C GLY A 14 5.15 -6.21 19.33
N GLN A 15 5.03 -4.98 18.81
CA GLN A 15 5.21 -4.69 17.39
C GLN A 15 6.59 -4.10 17.08
N ARG A 16 7.02 -4.26 15.83
CA ARG A 16 8.28 -3.77 15.27
C ARG A 16 8.12 -2.50 14.44
N LEU A 17 6.93 -2.27 13.89
CA LEU A 17 6.61 -1.08 13.10
C LEU A 17 5.70 -0.13 13.88
N CYS A 18 5.90 1.17 13.68
CA CYS A 18 4.93 2.17 14.17
C CYS A 18 3.64 2.13 13.36
N PRO A 19 2.52 2.69 13.88
CA PRO A 19 1.24 2.68 13.18
C PRO A 19 1.32 3.22 11.75
N LEU A 20 2.09 4.29 11.52
CA LEU A 20 2.26 4.88 10.18
C LEU A 20 2.89 3.88 9.19
N CYS A 21 4.00 3.24 9.55
CA CYS A 21 4.65 2.27 8.67
C CYS A 21 3.78 1.01 8.45
N ALA A 22 3.00 0.61 9.46
CA ALA A 22 2.02 -0.46 9.30
C ALA A 22 0.90 -0.06 8.31
N ASP A 23 0.46 1.20 8.35
CA ASP A 23 -0.53 1.72 7.40
C ASP A 23 0.00 1.88 5.99
N ASP A 24 1.28 2.23 5.84
CA ASP A 24 1.95 2.24 4.54
C ASP A 24 1.88 0.85 3.90
N VAL A 25 2.22 -0.21 4.66
CA VAL A 25 2.11 -1.60 4.19
C VAL A 25 0.66 -1.96 3.82
N ARG A 26 -0.34 -1.60 4.64
CA ARG A 26 -1.75 -1.83 4.30
C ARG A 26 -2.16 -1.12 3.01
N GLY A 27 -1.81 0.15 2.88
CA GLY A 27 -2.12 0.96 1.71
C GLY A 27 -1.52 0.37 0.44
N TRP A 28 -0.25 -0.04 0.51
CA TRP A 28 0.44 -0.71 -0.59
C TRP A 28 -0.19 -2.05 -0.98
N LEU A 29 -0.55 -2.90 -0.01
CA LEU A 29 -1.24 -4.16 -0.29
C LEU A 29 -2.62 -3.95 -0.92
N ALA A 30 -3.36 -2.92 -0.49
CA ALA A 30 -4.65 -2.56 -1.05
C ALA A 30 -4.55 -1.96 -2.47
N GLU A 31 -3.47 -1.25 -2.77
CA GLU A 31 -3.24 -0.62 -4.07
C GLU A 31 -2.77 -1.61 -5.14
N LEU A 32 -1.94 -2.57 -4.77
CA LEU A 32 -1.27 -3.48 -5.70
C LEU A 32 -2.19 -4.18 -6.73
N PRO A 33 -3.37 -4.71 -6.36
CA PRO A 33 -4.26 -5.34 -7.32
C PRO A 33 -4.68 -4.41 -8.47
N GLY A 34 -5.07 -3.17 -8.15
CA GLY A 34 -5.46 -2.18 -9.16
C GLY A 34 -4.29 -1.74 -10.03
N GLN A 35 -3.08 -1.63 -9.47
CA GLN A 35 -1.88 -1.34 -10.25
C GLN A 35 -1.51 -2.49 -11.20
N ALA A 36 -1.68 -3.75 -10.77
CA ALA A 36 -1.42 -4.91 -11.63
C ALA A 36 -2.41 -4.96 -12.82
N GLU A 37 -3.68 -4.62 -12.58
CA GLU A 37 -4.68 -4.49 -13.65
C GLU A 37 -4.32 -3.36 -14.62
N LEU A 38 -3.90 -2.20 -14.12
CA LEU A 38 -3.45 -1.07 -14.94
C LEU A 38 -2.25 -1.45 -15.81
N LEU A 39 -1.24 -2.09 -15.21
CA LEU A 39 -0.06 -2.59 -15.92
C LEU A 39 -0.45 -3.56 -17.05
N ALA A 40 -1.37 -4.50 -16.77
CA ALA A 40 -1.84 -5.44 -17.76
C ALA A 40 -2.61 -4.74 -18.90
N ALA A 41 -3.53 -3.82 -18.56
CA ALA A 41 -4.36 -3.13 -19.53
C ALA A 41 -3.55 -2.21 -20.45
N GLU A 42 -2.65 -1.40 -19.89
CA GLU A 42 -1.92 -0.37 -20.63
C GLU A 42 -0.73 -0.92 -21.41
N PHE A 43 -0.01 -1.90 -20.86
CA PHE A 43 1.29 -2.31 -21.41
C PHE A 43 1.29 -3.70 -22.06
N LEU A 44 0.35 -4.60 -21.70
CA LEU A 44 0.26 -5.91 -22.34
C LEU A 44 -0.70 -5.96 -23.54
N THR A 45 -1.59 -4.98 -23.68
CA THR A 45 -2.49 -4.91 -24.85
C THR A 45 -1.70 -4.36 -26.04
N PRO A 46 -1.49 -5.13 -27.12
CA PRO A 46 -0.84 -4.60 -28.31
C PRO A 46 -1.69 -3.46 -28.86
N GLY A 47 -1.13 -2.24 -28.89
CA GLY A 47 -1.78 -1.08 -29.49
C GLY A 47 -1.98 -1.29 -30.99
N ALA A 48 -3.09 -1.92 -31.38
CA ALA A 48 -3.40 -2.23 -32.76
C ALA A 48 -4.87 -1.91 -33.07
N ALA A 49 -5.17 -0.62 -33.24
CA ALA A 49 -6.08 -0.26 -34.31
C ALA A 49 -5.22 0.36 -35.43
N PRO A 50 -5.00 -0.30 -36.58
CA PRO A 50 -4.52 0.42 -37.75
C PRO A 50 -5.51 1.56 -37.99
N ARG A 51 -5.01 2.80 -38.15
CA ARG A 51 -5.83 3.87 -38.73
C ARG A 51 -6.29 3.37 -40.10
N GLN A 52 -7.52 2.86 -40.17
CA GLN A 52 -8.20 2.55 -41.43
C GLN A 52 -8.37 3.86 -42.18
N GLY A 53 -7.43 4.15 -43.08
CA GLY A 53 -7.43 5.43 -43.77
C GLY A 53 -6.27 5.70 -44.70
N ARG A 54 -5.87 4.73 -45.53
CA ARG A 54 -5.46 4.93 -46.93
C ARG A 54 -4.81 3.67 -47.50
N ILE A 55 -5.52 3.02 -48.42
CA ILE A 55 -4.95 2.11 -49.40
C ILE A 55 -4.17 2.98 -50.38
N GLY A 56 -2.85 3.04 -50.23
CA GLY A 56 -1.99 3.74 -51.19
C GLY A 56 -0.71 4.25 -50.56
N GLY A 57 0.37 3.49 -50.70
CA GLY A 57 1.73 3.91 -50.36
C GLY A 57 2.42 2.90 -49.46
N THR A 58 3.70 2.68 -49.73
CA THR A 58 4.71 1.83 -49.08
C THR A 58 4.85 2.08 -47.56
N GLY A 59 3.77 1.87 -46.81
CA GLY A 59 3.72 1.98 -45.36
C GLY A 59 4.43 0.79 -44.76
N ARG A 60 5.62 1.03 -44.18
CA ARG A 60 6.32 0.08 -43.32
C ARG A 60 5.30 -0.45 -42.33
N ALA A 61 5.07 -1.77 -42.33
CA ALA A 61 4.33 -2.43 -41.27
C ALA A 61 5.00 -2.03 -39.95
N HIS A 62 4.36 -1.15 -39.19
CA HIS A 62 4.81 -0.88 -37.83
C HIS A 62 4.56 -2.19 -37.09
N SER A 63 5.66 -2.91 -36.77
CA SER A 63 5.62 -3.99 -35.79
C SER A 63 4.84 -3.46 -34.58
N PRO A 64 3.81 -4.18 -34.10
CA PRO A 64 3.11 -3.78 -32.87
C PRO A 64 4.17 -3.47 -31.82
N VAL A 65 4.02 -2.32 -31.16
CA VAL A 65 5.01 -1.81 -30.21
C VAL A 65 5.37 -2.96 -29.27
N PRO A 66 6.66 -3.30 -29.12
CA PRO A 66 7.05 -4.39 -28.25
C PRO A 66 6.52 -4.07 -26.85
N VAL A 67 5.80 -5.04 -26.29
CA VAL A 67 5.35 -5.01 -24.90
C VAL A 67 6.53 -4.59 -24.03
N ASP A 68 6.30 -3.69 -23.07
CA ASP A 68 7.36 -3.25 -22.17
C ASP A 68 7.87 -4.46 -21.37
N LEU A 69 9.12 -4.86 -21.65
CA LEU A 69 9.72 -6.05 -21.04
C LEU A 69 9.76 -5.95 -19.51
N ARG A 70 9.85 -4.74 -18.95
CA ARG A 70 9.82 -4.53 -17.50
C ARG A 70 8.46 -4.91 -16.92
N VAL A 71 7.39 -4.64 -17.64
CA VAL A 71 6.02 -5.00 -17.23
C VAL A 71 5.79 -6.50 -17.39
N LEU A 72 6.33 -7.11 -18.45
CA LEU A 72 6.30 -8.56 -18.61
C LEU A 72 7.01 -9.28 -17.45
N VAL A 73 8.18 -8.79 -17.03
CA VAL A 73 8.90 -9.36 -15.87
C VAL A 73 8.05 -9.23 -14.60
N LEU A 74 7.47 -8.06 -14.33
CA LEU A 74 6.64 -7.85 -13.12
C LEU A 74 5.39 -8.74 -13.08
N LEU A 75 4.77 -9.01 -14.22
CA LEU A 75 3.54 -9.81 -14.33
C LEU A 75 3.80 -11.29 -14.68
N ALA A 76 5.06 -11.68 -14.91
CA ALA A 76 5.40 -13.05 -15.28
C ALA A 76 5.03 -14.03 -14.15
N PRO A 77 4.66 -15.28 -14.51
CA PRO A 77 4.58 -16.38 -13.55
C PRO A 77 6.02 -16.79 -13.17
N GLY A 78 6.69 -15.98 -12.34
CA GLY A 78 8.05 -16.25 -11.91
C GLY A 78 8.12 -17.01 -10.59
N HIS A 79 9.28 -17.59 -10.35
CA HIS A 79 9.71 -18.12 -9.06
C HIS A 79 10.62 -17.08 -8.40
N PRO A 80 10.54 -16.83 -7.08
CA PRO A 80 11.52 -15.99 -6.41
C PRO A 80 12.87 -16.70 -6.45
N GLY A 81 13.72 -16.33 -7.41
CA GLY A 81 15.14 -16.71 -7.40
C GLY A 81 15.86 -16.01 -6.24
N PRO A 82 16.91 -16.62 -5.67
CA PRO A 82 17.74 -15.92 -4.69
C PRO A 82 18.39 -14.70 -5.34
N VAL A 83 18.13 -13.51 -4.79
CA VAL A 83 18.73 -12.25 -5.26
C VAL A 83 20.26 -12.36 -5.17
N GLY A 84 20.96 -12.19 -6.29
CA GLY A 84 22.42 -12.17 -6.35
C GLY A 84 23.09 -13.49 -6.76
N ASP A 85 22.37 -14.40 -7.44
CA ASP A 85 23.02 -15.51 -8.14
C ASP A 85 24.00 -14.96 -9.20
N PRO A 86 25.29 -15.33 -9.17
CA PRO A 86 26.31 -14.84 -10.11
C PRO A 86 26.03 -15.16 -11.58
N HIS A 87 25.11 -16.08 -11.86
CA HIS A 87 24.68 -16.45 -13.20
C HIS A 87 23.31 -15.88 -13.59
N ASP A 88 22.71 -15.07 -12.71
CA ASP A 88 21.42 -14.45 -12.95
C ASP A 88 21.60 -13.06 -13.59
N ASP A 89 21.60 -13.05 -14.93
CA ASP A 89 21.54 -11.83 -15.73
C ASP A 89 20.13 -11.20 -15.74
N THR A 90 19.18 -11.75 -14.97
CA THR A 90 17.82 -11.25 -14.91
C THR A 90 17.78 -9.93 -14.13
N ASP A 91 16.98 -8.98 -14.62
CA ASP A 91 16.63 -7.76 -13.90
C ASP A 91 16.28 -8.13 -12.44
N PRO A 92 16.83 -7.46 -11.41
CA PRO A 92 16.57 -7.77 -9.99
C PRO A 92 15.09 -7.59 -9.58
N SER A 93 14.20 -7.28 -10.52
CA SER A 93 12.76 -7.23 -10.32
C SER A 93 12.16 -8.62 -10.13
N VAL A 94 11.87 -8.92 -8.85
CA VAL A 94 11.01 -10.04 -8.48
C VAL A 94 9.59 -9.80 -9.01
N PRO A 95 8.98 -10.76 -9.73
CA PRO A 95 7.59 -10.64 -10.19
C PRO A 95 6.62 -10.45 -9.01
N ILE A 96 5.55 -9.68 -9.20
CA ILE A 96 4.60 -9.30 -8.14
C ILE A 96 4.07 -10.55 -7.43
N HIS A 97 3.64 -11.55 -8.21
CA HIS A 97 3.12 -12.79 -7.67
C HIS A 97 4.17 -13.56 -6.84
N ALA A 98 5.38 -13.68 -7.36
CA ALA A 98 6.49 -14.37 -6.67
C ALA A 98 6.85 -13.69 -5.34
N PHE A 99 6.87 -12.35 -5.35
CA PHE A 99 7.12 -11.54 -4.16
C PHE A 99 6.06 -11.78 -3.07
N LEU A 100 4.77 -11.67 -3.43
CA LEU A 100 3.67 -11.84 -2.47
C LEU A 100 3.60 -13.27 -1.93
N ALA A 101 3.73 -14.27 -2.81
CA ALA A 101 3.73 -15.67 -2.42
C ALA A 101 4.92 -16.03 -1.52
N GLY A 102 6.11 -15.47 -1.80
CA GLY A 102 7.31 -15.65 -0.97
C GLY A 102 7.13 -15.11 0.45
N TRP A 103 6.61 -13.89 0.57
CA TRP A 103 6.29 -13.31 1.89
C TRP A 103 5.20 -14.08 2.62
N ALA A 104 4.15 -14.49 1.92
CA ALA A 104 3.09 -15.30 2.51
C ALA A 104 3.61 -16.63 3.03
N GLY A 105 4.46 -17.31 2.25
CA GLY A 105 5.15 -18.53 2.65
C GLY A 105 6.05 -18.33 3.88
N HIS A 106 6.83 -17.26 3.93
CA HIS A 106 7.66 -16.92 5.10
C HIS A 106 6.82 -16.68 6.36
N ILE A 107 5.70 -15.95 6.24
CA ILE A 107 4.78 -15.69 7.34
C ILE A 107 4.12 -17.00 7.79
N ALA A 108 3.64 -17.83 6.87
CA ALA A 108 3.04 -19.13 7.19
C ALA A 108 4.03 -20.05 7.92
N TYR A 109 5.28 -20.13 7.45
CA TYR A 109 6.33 -20.92 8.08
C TYR A 109 6.66 -20.47 9.50
N THR A 110 6.48 -19.18 9.81
CA THR A 110 6.72 -18.66 11.16
C THR A 110 5.47 -18.65 12.03
N TYR A 111 4.27 -18.72 11.47
CA TYR A 111 3.01 -18.61 12.19
C TYR A 111 2.71 -19.84 13.05
N PRO A 112 2.46 -19.70 14.37
CA PRO A 112 2.17 -20.82 15.25
C PRO A 112 0.70 -21.25 15.09
N ALA A 113 0.41 -22.11 14.11
CA ALA A 113 -0.93 -22.64 13.92
C ALA A 113 -1.28 -23.64 15.01
N VAL A 114 -2.50 -23.50 15.56
CA VAL A 114 -3.03 -24.42 16.57
C VAL A 114 -4.10 -25.29 15.93
N TYR A 115 -3.93 -26.60 16.00
CA TYR A 115 -4.95 -27.56 15.60
C TYR A 115 -5.23 -28.55 16.74
N ARG A 116 -6.40 -29.18 16.71
CA ARG A 116 -6.73 -30.25 17.64
C ARG A 116 -6.73 -31.58 16.89
N ASP A 117 -6.08 -32.57 17.46
CA ASP A 117 -6.15 -33.94 16.93
C ASP A 117 -7.52 -34.58 17.20
N ARG A 118 -7.73 -35.78 16.66
CA ARG A 118 -8.96 -36.58 16.87
C ARG A 118 -9.24 -36.91 18.34
N HIS A 119 -8.27 -36.73 19.23
CA HIS A 119 -8.39 -36.97 20.68
C HIS A 119 -8.64 -35.66 21.45
N GLY A 120 -8.74 -34.52 20.76
CA GLY A 120 -8.95 -33.21 21.36
C GLY A 120 -7.69 -32.55 21.90
N THR A 121 -6.51 -33.14 21.73
CA THR A 121 -5.23 -32.56 22.15
C THR A 121 -4.87 -31.40 21.24
N ALA A 122 -4.56 -30.25 21.83
CA ALA A 122 -4.09 -29.09 21.07
C ALA A 122 -2.60 -29.25 20.74
N HIS A 123 -2.28 -29.13 19.45
CA HIS A 123 -0.93 -29.14 18.92
C HIS A 123 -0.64 -27.77 18.33
N THR A 124 0.60 -27.31 18.47
CA THR A 124 1.08 -26.08 17.83
C THR A 124 2.19 -26.45 16.87
N GLN A 125 2.00 -26.15 15.58
CA GLN A 125 3.00 -26.38 14.55
C GLN A 125 3.00 -25.21 13.55
N PRO A 126 4.12 -24.93 12.89
CA PRO A 126 4.15 -24.04 11.73
C PRO A 126 3.13 -24.45 10.67
N CYS A 127 2.60 -23.48 9.92
CA CYS A 127 1.88 -23.82 8.71
C CYS A 127 2.89 -24.31 7.65
N ASP A 128 2.62 -25.46 7.05
CA ASP A 128 3.45 -26.00 5.97
C ASP A 128 3.46 -25.05 4.75
N GLN A 129 2.35 -24.35 4.51
CA GLN A 129 2.20 -23.42 3.38
C GLN A 129 1.11 -22.37 3.66
N ALA A 130 1.22 -21.22 2.99
CA ALA A 130 0.15 -20.22 2.93
C ALA A 130 -0.94 -20.63 1.93
N TRP A 131 -2.20 -20.52 2.35
CA TRP A 131 -3.37 -20.89 1.54
C TRP A 131 -4.31 -19.69 1.43
N PRO A 132 -4.27 -18.93 0.32
CA PRO A 132 -5.30 -17.93 0.03
C PRO A 132 -6.60 -18.63 -0.40
N ASP A 133 -7.75 -18.09 0.03
CA ASP A 133 -9.06 -18.69 -0.25
C ASP A 133 -9.43 -18.68 -1.74
N ASP A 134 -9.08 -17.60 -2.46
CA ASP A 134 -9.46 -17.37 -3.86
C ASP A 134 -8.35 -17.75 -4.87
N GLY A 135 -7.56 -18.77 -4.53
CA GLY A 135 -6.45 -19.25 -5.36
C GLY A 135 -5.22 -18.35 -5.34
N THR A 136 -4.41 -18.41 -6.41
CA THR A 136 -3.09 -17.76 -6.47
C THR A 136 -3.12 -16.43 -7.23
N THR A 137 -4.16 -15.61 -7.06
CA THR A 137 -4.22 -14.30 -7.71
C THR A 137 -3.48 -13.24 -6.89
N ILE A 138 -3.04 -12.15 -7.52
CA ILE A 138 -2.42 -11.02 -6.79
C ILE A 138 -3.38 -10.50 -5.70
N THR A 139 -4.67 -10.37 -6.03
CA THR A 139 -5.72 -9.99 -5.08
C THR A 139 -5.82 -10.95 -3.91
N ALA A 140 -5.86 -12.27 -4.16
CA ALA A 140 -5.95 -13.27 -3.10
C ALA A 140 -4.73 -13.22 -2.16
N TRP A 141 -3.52 -13.05 -2.72
CA TRP A 141 -2.31 -12.90 -1.90
C TRP A 141 -2.29 -11.61 -1.08
N CYS A 142 -2.69 -10.48 -1.66
CA CYS A 142 -2.79 -9.21 -0.94
C CYS A 142 -3.81 -9.29 0.21
N THR A 143 -4.97 -9.90 -0.03
CA THR A 143 -5.99 -10.14 1.00
C THR A 143 -5.44 -11.01 2.13
N TRP A 144 -4.77 -12.12 1.78
CA TRP A 144 -4.14 -12.99 2.77
C TRP A 144 -3.09 -12.24 3.60
N LEU A 145 -2.16 -11.53 2.97
CA LEU A 145 -1.12 -10.76 3.67
C LEU A 145 -1.71 -9.68 4.58
N THR A 146 -2.80 -9.04 4.13
CA THR A 146 -3.51 -8.03 4.93
C THR A 146 -4.14 -8.66 6.19
N ALA A 147 -4.74 -9.84 6.06
CA ALA A 147 -5.34 -10.56 7.19
C ALA A 147 -4.30 -10.98 8.23
N TYR A 148 -3.10 -11.40 7.81
CA TYR A 148 -2.01 -11.80 8.69
C TYR A 148 -1.09 -10.64 9.12
N LEU A 149 -1.32 -9.43 8.63
CA LEU A 149 -0.49 -8.27 8.94
C LEU A 149 -0.32 -8.03 10.45
N PRO A 150 -1.35 -8.11 11.32
CA PRO A 150 -1.16 -7.94 12.76
C PRO A 150 -0.09 -8.85 13.36
N TYR A 151 0.00 -10.10 12.89
CA TYR A 151 1.06 -11.03 13.27
C TYR A 151 2.41 -10.63 12.66
N THR A 152 2.44 -10.35 11.36
CA THR A 152 3.65 -9.95 10.64
C THR A 152 4.34 -8.75 11.27
N LEU A 153 3.58 -7.79 11.81
CA LEU A 153 4.12 -6.62 12.52
C LEU A 153 4.89 -6.97 13.80
N THR A 154 4.76 -8.17 14.34
CA THR A 154 5.52 -8.66 15.51
C THR A 154 6.85 -9.31 15.12
N LEU A 155 7.01 -9.70 13.85
CA LEU A 155 8.18 -10.42 13.35
C LEU A 155 9.39 -9.50 13.15
N PRO A 156 10.63 -9.97 13.40
CA PRO A 156 11.84 -9.22 13.05
C PRO A 156 11.92 -8.84 11.56
N ALA A 157 11.30 -9.63 10.68
CA ALA A 157 11.27 -9.40 9.24
C ALA A 157 10.33 -8.27 8.80
N ALA A 158 9.56 -7.65 9.71
CA ALA A 158 8.58 -6.60 9.35
C ALA A 158 9.21 -5.40 8.64
N ALA A 159 10.44 -5.01 9.00
CA ALA A 159 11.18 -3.95 8.31
C ALA A 159 11.47 -4.32 6.85
N GLY A 160 11.93 -5.55 6.62
CA GLY A 160 12.21 -6.06 5.27
C GLY A 160 10.96 -6.12 4.40
N LEU A 161 9.82 -6.52 4.95
CA LEU A 161 8.55 -6.47 4.21
C LEU A 161 8.21 -5.04 3.81
N HIS A 162 8.29 -4.10 4.75
CA HIS A 162 8.00 -2.70 4.46
C HIS A 162 8.92 -2.13 3.37
N GLU A 163 10.24 -2.31 3.50
CA GLU A 163 11.22 -1.82 2.52
C GLU A 163 10.97 -2.42 1.14
N GLN A 164 10.90 -3.74 1.03
CA GLN A 164 10.77 -4.40 -0.26
C GLN A 164 9.42 -4.16 -0.94
N LEU A 165 8.33 -4.12 -0.16
CA LEU A 165 7.01 -3.79 -0.69
C LEU A 165 6.95 -2.32 -1.13
N GLY A 166 7.57 -1.42 -0.35
CA GLY A 166 7.73 -0.02 -0.70
C GLY A 166 8.47 0.13 -2.03
N ASP A 167 9.62 -0.52 -2.19
CA ASP A 167 10.41 -0.49 -3.42
C ASP A 167 9.63 -1.03 -4.63
N LEU A 168 8.90 -2.14 -4.45
CA LEU A 168 8.03 -2.70 -5.49
C LEU A 168 6.96 -1.70 -5.92
N VAL A 169 6.23 -1.10 -4.97
CA VAL A 169 5.17 -0.15 -5.29
C VAL A 169 5.73 1.14 -5.92
N HIS A 170 6.85 1.67 -5.44
CA HIS A 170 7.46 2.85 -6.06
C HIS A 170 7.90 2.57 -7.49
N ARG A 171 8.45 1.38 -7.76
CA ARG A 171 8.79 0.95 -9.12
C ARG A 171 7.56 0.89 -10.01
N ILE A 172 6.48 0.26 -9.55
CA ILE A 172 5.23 0.15 -10.30
C ILE A 172 4.66 1.53 -10.61
N ARG A 173 4.58 2.42 -9.63
CA ARG A 173 4.12 3.82 -9.81
C ARG A 173 4.99 4.60 -10.80
N GLY A 174 6.30 4.33 -10.81
CA GLY A 174 7.22 4.91 -11.80
C GLY A 174 6.94 4.46 -13.23
N LEU A 175 6.43 3.23 -13.42
CA LEU A 175 6.03 2.70 -14.74
C LEU A 175 4.65 3.20 -15.17
N THR A 176 3.68 3.22 -14.26
CA THR A 176 2.29 3.61 -14.53
C THR A 176 2.08 5.13 -14.49
N HIS A 177 3.07 5.90 -14.01
CA HIS A 177 2.95 7.32 -13.73
C HIS A 177 1.79 7.67 -12.78
N THR A 178 1.34 6.72 -11.97
CA THR A 178 0.25 6.89 -10.99
C THR A 178 0.81 7.21 -9.61
N GLU A 179 1.18 8.47 -9.38
CA GLU A 179 1.56 8.94 -8.05
C GLU A 179 0.32 9.25 -7.18
N PRO A 180 0.24 8.73 -5.94
CA PRO A 180 -0.83 9.07 -5.02
C PRO A 180 -0.85 10.57 -4.74
N ARG A 181 -2.04 11.18 -4.86
CA ARG A 181 -2.17 12.60 -4.56
C ARG A 181 -2.36 12.80 -3.07
N THR A 182 -1.81 13.92 -2.60
CA THR A 182 -1.98 14.36 -1.22
C THR A 182 -2.93 15.53 -1.21
N HIS A 183 -4.03 15.37 -0.49
CA HIS A 183 -5.12 16.33 -0.36
C HIS A 183 -4.99 17.04 0.99
N PRO A 184 -4.70 18.35 1.00
CA PRO A 184 -4.70 19.12 2.24
C PRO A 184 -6.13 19.20 2.80
N LEU A 185 -6.23 19.18 4.11
CA LEU A 185 -7.50 19.25 4.83
C LEU A 185 -7.71 20.62 5.45
N HIS A 186 -8.98 21.01 5.62
CA HIS A 186 -9.35 22.37 6.01
C HIS A 186 -9.26 22.65 7.51
N ALA A 187 -9.44 21.64 8.36
CA ALA A 187 -9.31 21.81 9.80
C ALA A 187 -7.81 21.84 10.20
N PRO A 188 -7.40 22.71 11.15
CA PRO A 188 -6.04 22.69 11.68
C PRO A 188 -5.80 21.42 12.51
N CYS A 189 -4.54 21.05 12.70
CA CYS A 189 -4.19 19.88 13.51
C CYS A 189 -4.56 20.09 14.99
N PRO A 190 -5.31 19.18 15.65
CA PRO A 190 -5.70 19.37 17.05
C PRO A 190 -4.54 19.36 18.06
N ARG A 191 -3.35 18.91 17.63
CA ARG A 191 -2.14 18.85 18.50
C ARG A 191 -1.25 20.09 18.39
N CYS A 192 -1.10 20.67 17.20
CA CYS A 192 -0.14 21.74 16.94
C CYS A 192 -0.74 22.98 16.27
N ASP A 193 -2.05 22.96 16.02
CA ASP A 193 -2.82 24.04 15.38
C ASP A 193 -2.39 24.42 13.96
N ALA A 194 -1.43 23.69 13.36
CA ALA A 194 -1.00 23.92 11.98
C ALA A 194 -2.00 23.36 10.96
N TYR A 195 -2.21 24.08 9.85
CA TYR A 195 -2.92 23.61 8.64
C TYR A 195 -2.06 22.65 7.81
N ALA A 196 -1.64 21.59 8.47
CA ALA A 196 -0.71 20.60 7.94
C ALA A 196 -1.32 19.20 7.90
N LEU A 197 -2.62 19.07 8.17
CA LEU A 197 -3.34 17.81 8.00
C LEU A 197 -3.53 17.52 6.52
N ALA A 198 -3.16 16.31 6.11
CA ALA A 198 -3.32 15.85 4.75
C ALA A 198 -3.78 14.40 4.70
N ARG A 199 -4.62 14.11 3.70
CA ARG A 199 -5.03 12.77 3.31
C ARG A 199 -4.29 12.38 2.03
N THR A 200 -3.65 11.23 2.01
CA THR A 200 -3.04 10.69 0.80
C THR A 200 -3.93 9.60 0.24
N ASP A 201 -4.13 9.58 -1.08
CA ASP A 201 -4.91 8.54 -1.74
C ASP A 201 -4.42 7.14 -1.37
N GLY A 202 -5.35 6.21 -1.12
CA GLY A 202 -5.05 4.84 -0.70
C GLY A 202 -4.59 4.67 0.76
N ARG A 203 -4.43 5.76 1.53
CA ARG A 203 -4.12 5.68 2.96
C ARG A 203 -5.37 5.91 3.80
N TRP A 204 -5.62 5.02 4.75
CA TRP A 204 -6.74 5.17 5.69
C TRP A 204 -6.57 6.37 6.63
N HIS A 205 -5.37 6.54 7.18
CA HIS A 205 -5.12 7.56 8.18
C HIS A 205 -4.73 8.91 7.58
N ILE A 206 -5.22 9.96 8.24
CA ILE A 206 -4.87 11.36 7.99
C ILE A 206 -3.66 11.70 8.85
N HIS A 207 -2.69 12.41 8.29
CA HIS A 207 -1.48 12.77 9.02
C HIS A 207 -1.21 14.27 8.99
N CYS A 208 -0.71 14.77 10.11
CA CYS A 208 -0.15 16.12 10.18
C CYS A 208 1.30 16.08 9.69
N THR A 209 1.62 16.78 8.61
CA THR A 209 2.99 16.85 8.09
C THR A 209 3.94 17.61 9.03
N ALA A 210 3.41 18.51 9.87
CA ALA A 210 4.17 19.28 10.85
C ALA A 210 4.48 18.48 12.13
N CYS A 211 3.46 18.10 12.91
CA CYS A 211 3.67 17.44 14.22
C CYS A 211 3.55 15.91 14.19
N ARG A 212 3.30 15.32 13.02
CA ARG A 212 3.19 13.86 12.81
C ARG A 212 2.06 13.18 13.58
N LEU A 213 1.07 13.94 14.06
CA LEU A 213 -0.19 13.39 14.56
C LEU A 213 -0.85 12.55 13.46
N THR A 214 -1.41 11.42 13.85
CA THR A 214 -2.23 10.55 13.00
C THR A 214 -3.66 10.59 13.50
N LEU A 215 -4.63 10.72 12.60
CA LEU A 215 -6.06 10.68 12.88
C LEU A 215 -6.71 9.62 11.98
N THR A 216 -7.72 8.92 12.49
CA THR A 216 -8.63 8.18 11.61
C THR A 216 -9.55 9.16 10.87
N PRO A 217 -10.22 8.75 9.78
CA PRO A 217 -11.24 9.57 9.12
C PRO A 217 -12.34 10.02 10.10
N ASP A 218 -12.82 9.12 10.95
CA ASP A 218 -13.87 9.41 11.93
C ASP A 218 -13.40 10.45 12.98
N ASP A 219 -12.16 10.31 13.49
CA ASP A 219 -11.58 11.29 14.41
C ASP A 219 -11.44 12.67 13.76
N TYR A 220 -11.06 12.70 12.48
CA TYR A 220 -10.95 13.95 11.72
C TYR A 220 -12.31 14.59 11.50
N ASP A 221 -13.33 13.83 11.15
CA ASP A 221 -14.68 14.36 10.91
C ASP A 221 -15.25 14.96 12.20
N GLN A 222 -15.10 14.26 13.33
CA GLN A 222 -15.50 14.77 14.65
C GLN A 222 -14.75 16.07 15.01
N HIS A 223 -13.43 16.12 14.74
CA HIS A 223 -12.61 17.31 14.98
C HIS A 223 -13.01 18.47 14.05
N ALA A 224 -13.23 18.19 12.76
CA ALA A 224 -13.60 19.19 11.77
C ALA A 224 -14.97 19.82 12.07
N ASP A 225 -15.92 19.03 12.55
CA ASP A 225 -17.23 19.53 12.99
C ASP A 225 -17.13 20.42 14.23
N THR A 226 -16.33 20.02 15.21
CA THR A 226 -16.05 20.81 16.41
C THR A 226 -15.35 22.14 16.07
N TYR A 227 -14.40 22.09 15.13
CA TYR A 227 -13.71 23.29 14.66
C TYR A 227 -14.66 24.23 13.89
N ARG A 228 -15.52 23.68 13.03
CA ARG A 228 -16.50 24.45 12.25
C ARG A 228 -17.53 25.15 13.15
N SER A 229 -18.08 24.45 14.15
CA SER A 229 -19.02 25.06 15.12
C SER A 229 -18.36 26.18 15.91
N THR A 230 -17.12 25.97 16.37
CA THR A 230 -16.35 27.00 17.09
C THR A 230 -16.11 28.25 16.24
N LEU A 231 -15.83 28.09 14.93
CA LEU A 231 -15.70 29.23 14.02
C LEU A 231 -17.03 29.96 13.81
N GLN A 232 -18.14 29.23 13.65
CA GLN A 232 -19.47 29.83 13.50
C GLN A 232 -19.85 30.65 14.73
N ASP A 233 -19.63 30.12 15.93
CA ASP A 233 -19.90 30.82 17.19
C ASP A 233 -19.05 32.09 17.35
N LYS A 234 -17.75 32.02 17.00
CA LYS A 234 -16.86 33.20 17.01
C LYS A 234 -17.32 34.27 16.03
N THR A 235 -17.74 33.86 14.83
CA THR A 235 -18.19 34.77 13.78
C THR A 235 -19.52 35.43 14.16
N ALA A 236 -20.46 34.66 14.74
CA ALA A 236 -21.73 35.18 15.23
C ALA A 236 -21.53 36.21 16.37
N ARG A 237 -20.66 35.90 17.34
CA ARG A 237 -20.31 36.82 18.43
C ARG A 237 -19.64 38.11 17.93
N ALA A 238 -18.74 38.02 16.95
CA ALA A 238 -18.13 39.20 16.36
C ALA A 238 -19.18 40.12 15.71
N PHE A 239 -20.15 39.53 15.00
CA PHE A 239 -21.24 40.29 14.38
C PHE A 239 -22.19 40.93 15.39
N GLU A 240 -22.45 40.28 16.54
CA GLU A 240 -23.25 40.87 17.63
C GLU A 240 -22.53 42.06 18.29
N LEU A 241 -21.22 41.98 18.48
CA LEU A 241 -20.42 43.08 19.04
C LEU A 241 -20.43 44.32 18.12
N ASP A 242 -20.33 44.13 16.80
CA ASP A 242 -20.38 45.23 15.83
C ASP A 242 -21.75 45.94 15.83
N LYS A 243 -22.85 45.22 16.11
CA LYS A 243 -24.19 45.82 16.23
C LYS A 243 -24.39 46.71 17.45
N ILE A 244 -23.65 46.48 18.54
CA ILE A 244 -23.75 47.29 19.77
C ILE A 244 -22.92 48.58 19.65
N ALA A 245 -21.92 48.59 18.77
CA ALA A 245 -21.01 49.72 18.57
C ALA A 245 -21.54 50.80 17.59
N THR A 246 -22.75 50.62 17.03
CA THR A 246 -23.40 51.55 16.09
C THR A 246 -24.63 52.19 16.72
#